data_AF-A0A661RC43-F1
#
_entry.id   AF-A0A661RC43-F1
#
_cell.length_a   1.000
_cell.length_b   1.000
_cell.length_c   1.000
_cell.angle_alpha   90.00
_cell.angle_beta   90.00
_cell.angle_gamma   90.00
#
_symmetry.space_group_name_H-M   'P 1'
#
loop_
_entity.id
_entity.type
_entity.pdbx_description
1 polymer ?
#
loop_
_entity_poly.entity_id
_entity_poly.type
_entity_poly.pdbx_seq_one_letter_code
_entity_poly.pdbx_strand_id
1 'polypeptide(L)'
;MKGVIFNLLENLIIDKFGDEIMEEIYAEAHFSADVPPFVGPESYPDSDWFAMATLLSEKMNLPVDDLVYELGKYMFPVLADRYPVFLDNLRSPLEFLKSVNDIIHVEVAKLFEQSNPPLIKVEDVNHNKARLRYYSERKLCKLVEGLLDGVADYFGQKISYSHQQCMRDGARECILHLQFS
;
A
#
# COMPACT_ATOMS: atom_id res chain seq x y z
N MET A 1 -11.63 4.30 -3.31
CA MET A 1 -10.54 3.33 -3.32
C MET A 1 -11.00 2.08 -4.07
N LYS A 2 -10.11 1.35 -4.75
CA LYS A 2 -10.49 0.13 -5.46
C LYS A 2 -10.74 -1.05 -4.51
N GLY A 3 -11.71 -1.89 -4.82
CA GLY A 3 -12.08 -3.06 -4.03
C GLY A 3 -10.92 -4.00 -3.73
N VAL A 4 -9.95 -4.10 -4.65
CA VAL A 4 -8.74 -4.91 -4.44
C VAL A 4 -7.94 -4.48 -3.20
N ILE A 5 -7.97 -3.19 -2.83
CA ILE A 5 -7.28 -2.67 -1.64
C ILE A 5 -8.09 -2.96 -0.36
N PHE A 6 -9.42 -3.04 -0.47
CA PHE A 6 -10.26 -3.57 0.62
C PHE A 6 -9.93 -5.03 0.84
N ASN A 7 -9.96 -5.87 -0.21
CA ASN A 7 -9.65 -7.29 -0.08
C ASN A 7 -8.27 -7.56 0.53
N LEU A 8 -7.28 -6.72 0.26
CA LEU A 8 -5.96 -6.84 0.89
C LEU A 8 -5.99 -6.53 2.39
N LEU A 9 -6.80 -5.56 2.83
CA LEU A 9 -7.02 -5.28 4.24
C LEU A 9 -7.81 -6.42 4.90
N GLU A 10 -8.86 -6.94 4.27
CA GLU A 10 -9.64 -8.08 4.76
C GLU A 10 -8.75 -9.30 4.95
N ASN A 11 -7.94 -9.64 3.94
CA ASN A 11 -7.01 -10.76 4.02
C ASN A 11 -5.97 -10.58 5.13
N LEU A 12 -5.42 -9.37 5.30
CA LEU A 12 -4.52 -9.08 6.41
C LEU A 12 -5.21 -9.33 7.76
N ILE A 13 -6.46 -8.87 7.91
CA ILE A 13 -7.21 -9.01 9.15
C ILE A 13 -7.42 -10.49 9.47
N ILE A 14 -7.91 -11.26 8.49
CA ILE A 14 -8.16 -12.69 8.64
C ILE A 14 -6.86 -13.43 8.95
N ASP A 15 -5.80 -13.19 8.18
CA ASP A 15 -4.53 -13.92 8.31
C ASP A 15 -3.83 -13.65 9.65
N LYS A 16 -3.94 -12.43 10.20
CA LYS A 16 -3.23 -12.04 11.43
C LYS A 16 -4.07 -12.07 12.70
N PHE A 17 -5.37 -11.79 12.59
CA PHE A 17 -6.26 -11.58 13.73
C PHE A 17 -7.48 -12.51 13.73
N GLY A 18 -7.72 -13.24 12.64
CA GLY A 18 -8.77 -14.25 12.53
C GLY A 18 -10.11 -13.70 12.03
N ASP A 19 -10.98 -14.62 11.60
CA ASP A 19 -12.29 -14.31 11.04
C ASP A 19 -13.22 -13.60 12.04
N GLU A 20 -13.14 -13.94 13.33
CA GLU A 20 -13.96 -13.32 14.38
C GLU A 20 -13.78 -11.80 14.42
N ILE A 21 -12.53 -11.31 14.34
CA ILE A 21 -12.24 -9.88 14.30
C ILE A 21 -12.80 -9.23 13.03
N MET A 22 -12.76 -9.95 11.91
CA MET A 22 -13.32 -9.48 10.64
C MET A 22 -14.84 -9.32 10.73
N GLU A 23 -15.53 -10.32 11.29
CA GLU A 23 -16.98 -10.29 11.51
C GLU A 23 -17.39 -9.13 12.42
N GLU A 24 -16.66 -8.89 13.51
CA GLU A 24 -16.91 -7.75 14.40
C GLU A 24 -16.73 -6.41 13.68
N ILE A 25 -15.67 -6.26 12.87
CA ILE A 25 -15.46 -5.03 12.06
C ILE A 25 -16.64 -4.83 11.11
N TYR A 26 -17.11 -5.89 10.45
CA TYR A 26 -18.26 -5.81 9.55
C TYR A 26 -19.57 -5.46 10.26
N ALA A 27 -19.76 -5.92 11.49
CA ALA A 27 -20.94 -5.61 12.28
C ALA A 27 -20.97 -4.14 12.76
N GLU A 28 -19.81 -3.55 13.02
CA GLU A 28 -19.67 -2.18 13.54
C GLU A 28 -19.43 -1.13 12.45
N ALA A 29 -18.85 -1.51 11.31
CA ALA A 29 -18.57 -0.60 10.23
C ALA A 29 -19.85 -0.12 9.55
N HIS A 30 -20.15 1.16 9.72
CA HIS A 30 -21.23 1.84 9.00
C HIS A 30 -20.77 2.26 7.61
N PHE A 31 -20.71 1.30 6.68
CA PHE A 31 -20.35 1.55 5.29
C PHE A 31 -21.38 2.41 4.57
N SER A 32 -20.88 3.26 3.68
CA SER A 32 -21.73 4.16 2.88
C SER A 32 -22.21 3.52 1.58
N ALA A 33 -21.50 2.50 1.08
CA ALA A 33 -21.95 1.65 -0.02
C ALA A 33 -22.86 0.51 0.47
N ASP A 34 -23.73 -0.01 -0.41
CA ASP A 34 -24.41 -1.28 -0.17
C ASP A 34 -23.33 -2.36 0.10
N VAL A 35 -23.50 -3.06 1.22
CA VAL A 35 -22.52 -3.84 2.02
C VAL A 35 -21.88 -5.02 1.22
N PRO A 36 -20.87 -5.77 1.76
CA PRO A 36 -19.97 -6.68 1.01
C PRO A 36 -20.68 -7.82 0.25
N PRO A 37 -19.98 -8.48 -0.68
CA PRO A 37 -18.52 -8.47 -0.90
C PRO A 37 -17.99 -7.25 -1.67
N PHE A 38 -16.82 -6.74 -1.26
CA PHE A 38 -16.06 -5.78 -2.07
C PHE A 38 -15.50 -6.49 -3.31
N VAL A 39 -15.91 -6.03 -4.48
CA VAL A 39 -15.52 -6.57 -5.79
C VAL A 39 -14.27 -5.84 -6.28
N GLY A 40 -13.19 -6.59 -6.54
CA GLY A 40 -11.85 -6.03 -6.82
C GLY A 40 -11.78 -4.85 -7.81
N PRO A 41 -12.39 -4.97 -9.01
CA PRO A 41 -12.43 -3.89 -10.01
C PRO A 41 -13.25 -2.65 -9.64
N GLU A 42 -14.20 -2.76 -8.71
CA GLU A 42 -15.13 -1.69 -8.35
C GLU A 42 -14.46 -0.62 -7.46
N SER A 43 -15.10 0.55 -7.39
CA SER A 43 -14.64 1.70 -6.60
C SER A 43 -15.60 1.93 -5.44
N TYR A 44 -15.05 2.00 -4.22
CA TYR A 44 -15.79 2.26 -2.98
C TYR A 44 -15.27 3.56 -2.33
N PRO A 45 -16.04 4.22 -1.46
CA PRO A 45 -15.58 5.42 -0.75
C PRO A 45 -14.32 5.17 0.08
N ASP A 46 -13.36 6.11 0.05
CA ASP A 46 -12.14 6.00 0.85
C ASP A 46 -12.45 5.95 2.36
N SER A 47 -13.53 6.62 2.79
CA SER A 47 -14.02 6.63 4.17
C SER A 47 -14.34 5.24 4.71
N ASP A 48 -14.88 4.36 3.87
CA ASP A 48 -15.27 3.01 4.25
C ASP A 48 -14.03 2.17 4.58
N TRP A 49 -12.96 2.33 3.79
CA TRP A 49 -11.68 1.68 4.04
C TRP A 49 -11.04 2.17 5.34
N PHE A 50 -11.05 3.50 5.54
CA PHE A 50 -10.51 4.09 6.77
C PHE A 50 -11.33 3.69 8.00
N ALA A 51 -12.64 3.53 7.90
CA ALA A 51 -13.48 3.04 8.99
C ALA A 51 -13.05 1.63 9.44
N MET A 52 -12.77 0.71 8.50
CA MET A 52 -12.25 -0.62 8.82
C MET A 52 -10.90 -0.55 9.52
N ALA A 53 -9.97 0.26 9.01
CA ALA A 53 -8.65 0.42 9.61
C ALA A 53 -8.71 1.03 11.04
N THR A 54 -9.64 1.97 11.27
CA THR A 54 -9.88 2.56 12.59
C THR A 54 -10.48 1.54 13.56
N LEU A 55 -11.49 0.78 13.15
CA LEU A 55 -12.09 -0.26 14.00
C LEU A 55 -11.07 -1.35 14.36
N LEU A 56 -10.23 -1.76 13.40
CA LEU A 56 -9.14 -2.69 13.67
C LEU A 56 -8.15 -2.11 14.70
N SER A 57 -7.79 -0.84 14.56
CA SER A 57 -6.91 -0.11 15.50
C SER A 57 -7.47 -0.13 16.92
N GLU A 58 -8.76 0.13 17.08
CA GLU A 58 -9.44 0.13 18.38
C GLU A 58 -9.48 -1.28 18.98
N LYS A 59 -9.87 -2.29 18.20
CA LYS A 59 -9.97 -3.68 18.67
C LYS A 59 -8.62 -4.28 19.07
N MET A 60 -7.57 -3.97 18.32
CA MET A 60 -6.22 -4.48 18.59
C MET A 60 -5.42 -3.61 19.55
N ASN A 61 -5.93 -2.42 19.92
CA ASN A 61 -5.20 -1.42 20.68
C ASN A 61 -3.82 -1.10 20.07
N LEU A 62 -3.80 -0.93 18.74
CA LEU A 62 -2.61 -0.62 17.94
C LEU A 62 -2.80 0.70 17.21
N PRO A 63 -1.77 1.55 17.06
CA PRO A 63 -1.87 2.74 16.24
C PRO A 63 -2.26 2.41 14.78
N VAL A 64 -3.19 3.19 14.20
CA VAL A 64 -3.59 3.05 12.78
C VAL A 64 -2.35 3.08 11.86
N ASP A 65 -1.38 3.93 12.17
CA ASP A 65 -0.14 4.06 11.39
C ASP A 65 0.67 2.76 11.32
N ASP A 66 0.69 1.99 12.40
CA ASP A 66 1.40 0.70 12.47
C ASP A 66 0.64 -0.36 11.67
N LEU A 67 -0.70 -0.37 11.75
CA LEU A 67 -1.54 -1.25 10.94
C LEU A 67 -1.43 -0.95 9.44
N VAL A 68 -1.41 0.32 9.05
CA VAL A 68 -1.26 0.75 7.66
C VAL A 68 0.14 0.41 7.14
N TYR A 69 1.18 0.53 7.97
CA TYR A 69 2.52 0.05 7.64
C TYR A 69 2.54 -1.48 7.44
N GLU A 70 1.97 -2.23 8.38
CA GLU A 70 1.90 -3.70 8.30
C GLU A 70 1.12 -4.16 7.08
N LEU A 71 0.05 -3.47 6.71
CA LEU A 71 -0.67 -3.73 5.47
C LEU A 71 0.24 -3.53 4.26
N GLY A 72 1.01 -2.44 4.19
CA GLY A 72 1.91 -2.20 3.06
C GLY A 72 2.91 -3.34 2.90
N LYS A 73 3.46 -3.82 4.02
CA LYS A 73 4.39 -4.95 4.04
C LYS A 73 3.73 -6.25 3.59
N TYR A 74 2.51 -6.53 4.05
CA TYR A 74 1.71 -7.69 3.67
C TYR A 74 1.26 -7.66 2.20
N MET A 75 0.89 -6.49 1.69
CA MET A 75 0.35 -6.32 0.34
C MET A 75 1.34 -6.73 -0.74
N PHE A 76 2.63 -6.46 -0.55
CA PHE A 76 3.63 -6.70 -1.58
C PHE A 76 3.70 -8.16 -2.04
N PRO A 77 3.97 -9.16 -1.17
CA PRO A 77 4.03 -10.56 -1.59
C PRO A 77 2.71 -11.06 -2.20
N VAL A 78 1.55 -10.61 -1.68
CA VAL A 78 0.24 -10.99 -2.23
C VAL A 78 0.05 -10.45 -3.65
N LEU A 79 0.45 -9.20 -3.91
CA LEU A 79 0.38 -8.60 -5.23
C LEU A 79 1.41 -9.21 -6.18
N ALA A 80 2.60 -9.55 -5.69
CA ALA A 80 3.65 -10.22 -6.44
C ALA A 80 3.21 -11.60 -6.95
N ASP A 81 2.57 -12.40 -6.09
CA ASP A 81 2.02 -13.70 -6.45
C ASP A 81 0.83 -13.60 -7.41
N ARG A 82 -0.04 -12.59 -7.21
CA ARG A 82 -1.23 -12.37 -8.05
C ARG A 82 -0.88 -11.83 -9.44
N TYR A 83 0.15 -11.00 -9.56
CA TYR A 83 0.53 -10.33 -10.81
C TYR A 83 2.04 -10.47 -11.11
N PRO A 84 2.54 -11.71 -11.27
CA PRO A 84 3.97 -11.97 -11.45
C PRO A 84 4.53 -11.31 -12.72
N VAL A 85 3.69 -11.08 -13.73
CA VAL A 85 4.06 -10.42 -14.98
C VAL A 85 4.69 -9.03 -14.79
N PHE A 86 4.36 -8.31 -13.71
CA PHE A 86 4.97 -7.01 -13.41
C PHE A 86 6.35 -7.11 -12.76
N LEU A 87 6.74 -8.31 -12.34
CA LEU A 87 8.02 -8.62 -11.74
C LEU A 87 8.95 -9.34 -12.73
N ASP A 88 8.41 -9.83 -13.83
CA ASP A 88 9.18 -10.49 -14.89
C ASP A 88 10.33 -9.61 -15.36
N ASN A 89 11.54 -10.18 -15.36
CA ASN A 89 12.79 -9.55 -15.78
C ASN A 89 13.35 -8.45 -14.86
N LEU A 90 12.69 -8.11 -13.74
CA LEU A 90 13.26 -7.20 -12.75
C LEU A 90 14.28 -7.93 -11.87
N ARG A 91 15.47 -7.34 -11.72
CA ARG A 91 16.60 -7.97 -11.03
C ARG A 91 16.94 -7.32 -9.70
N SER A 92 16.31 -6.19 -9.38
CA SER A 92 16.55 -5.48 -8.13
C SER A 92 15.29 -4.74 -7.65
N PRO A 93 15.19 -4.48 -6.33
CA PRO A 93 14.15 -3.63 -5.78
C PRO A 93 14.15 -2.23 -6.39
N LEU A 94 15.32 -1.67 -6.75
CA LEU A 94 15.38 -0.35 -7.38
C LEU A 94 14.73 -0.35 -8.77
N GLU A 95 14.98 -1.39 -9.59
CA GLU A 95 14.31 -1.54 -10.89
C GLU A 95 12.79 -1.66 -10.73
N PHE A 96 12.33 -2.43 -9.73
CA PHE A 96 10.91 -2.50 -9.39
C PHE A 96 10.32 -1.16 -8.99
N LEU A 97 10.95 -0.46 -8.03
CA LEU A 97 10.42 0.81 -7.55
C LEU A 97 10.31 1.87 -8.66
N LYS A 98 11.20 1.82 -9.67
CA LYS A 98 11.15 2.69 -10.85
C LYS A 98 10.05 2.30 -11.83
N SER A 99 9.63 1.03 -11.88
CA SER A 99 8.56 0.57 -12.77
C SER A 99 7.15 0.87 -12.24
N VAL A 100 7.00 1.08 -10.92
CA VAL A 100 5.69 1.24 -10.27
C VAL A 100 4.81 2.29 -10.95
N ASN A 101 5.29 3.52 -11.12
CA ASN A 101 4.46 4.58 -11.69
C ASN A 101 4.38 4.53 -13.20
N ASP A 102 5.47 4.22 -13.87
CA ASP A 102 5.57 4.37 -15.33
C ASP A 102 5.07 3.13 -16.10
N ILE A 103 4.96 1.98 -15.42
CA ILE A 103 4.45 0.73 -15.99
C ILE A 103 3.26 0.24 -15.18
N ILE A 104 3.44 -0.12 -13.91
CA ILE A 104 2.43 -0.87 -13.14
C ILE A 104 1.15 -0.04 -12.98
N HIS A 105 1.26 1.19 -12.48
CA HIS A 105 0.10 2.07 -12.30
C HIS A 105 -0.55 2.46 -13.63
N VAL A 106 0.21 2.52 -14.73
CA VAL A 106 -0.33 2.73 -16.08
C VAL A 106 -1.16 1.54 -16.54
N GLU A 107 -0.65 0.30 -16.38
CA GLU A 107 -1.40 -0.91 -16.76
C GLU A 107 -2.62 -1.13 -15.86
N VAL A 108 -2.49 -0.90 -14.55
CA VAL A 108 -3.60 -0.92 -13.58
C VAL A 108 -4.68 0.09 -13.98
N ALA A 109 -4.31 1.29 -14.44
CA ALA A 109 -5.26 2.30 -14.89
C ALA A 109 -6.03 1.92 -16.15
N LYS A 110 -5.46 1.08 -17.02
CA LYS A 110 -6.17 0.53 -18.20
C LYS A 110 -7.19 -0.53 -17.81
N LEU A 111 -6.88 -1.34 -16.78
CA LEU A 111 -7.76 -2.43 -16.33
C LEU A 111 -8.89 -1.93 -15.42
N PHE A 112 -8.62 -0.91 -14.63
CA PHE A 112 -9.57 -0.38 -13.65
C PHE A 112 -9.87 1.08 -13.95
N GLU A 113 -10.96 1.30 -14.69
CA GLU A 113 -11.50 2.63 -14.94
C GLU A 113 -11.68 3.40 -13.63
N GLN A 114 -11.39 4.70 -13.64
CA GLN A 114 -11.46 5.57 -12.45
C GLN A 114 -10.54 5.14 -11.28
N SER A 115 -9.54 4.29 -11.52
CA SER A 115 -8.47 4.12 -10.54
C SER A 115 -7.71 5.44 -10.37
N ASN A 116 -7.38 5.74 -9.12
CA ASN A 116 -6.61 6.93 -8.74
C ASN A 116 -5.41 6.47 -7.91
N PRO A 117 -4.40 5.83 -8.53
CA PRO A 117 -3.21 5.39 -7.83
C PRO A 117 -2.36 6.59 -7.37
N PRO A 118 -1.51 6.42 -6.34
CA PRO A 118 -0.59 7.48 -5.95
C PRO A 118 0.47 7.71 -7.02
N LEU A 119 1.00 8.93 -7.08
CA LEU A 119 2.21 9.22 -7.85
C LEU A 119 3.42 8.72 -7.05
N ILE A 120 4.25 7.88 -7.66
CA ILE A 120 5.50 7.39 -7.07
C ILE A 120 6.63 7.64 -8.08
N LYS A 121 7.52 8.58 -7.81
CA LYS A 121 8.70 8.81 -8.66
C LYS A 121 9.97 8.43 -7.94
N VAL A 122 10.82 7.66 -8.60
CA VAL A 122 12.08 7.18 -8.05
C VAL A 122 13.22 7.66 -8.93
N GLU A 123 14.11 8.44 -8.34
CA GLU A 123 15.26 9.05 -9.03
C GLU A 123 16.55 8.46 -8.44
N ASP A 124 17.47 8.03 -9.31
CA ASP A 124 18.78 7.57 -8.85
C ASP A 124 19.56 8.75 -8.26
N VAL A 125 20.15 8.54 -7.08
CA VAL A 125 21.13 9.46 -6.51
C VAL A 125 22.54 8.96 -6.81
N ASN A 126 22.77 7.65 -6.67
CA ASN A 126 23.98 6.94 -7.08
C ASN A 126 23.73 5.42 -7.13
N HIS A 127 24.80 4.61 -7.25
CA HIS A 127 24.73 3.15 -7.40
C HIS A 127 23.93 2.39 -6.33
N ASN A 128 23.77 2.93 -5.12
CA ASN A 128 23.05 2.27 -4.03
C ASN A 128 22.11 3.21 -3.26
N LYS A 129 21.81 4.38 -3.82
CA LYS A 129 20.90 5.36 -3.23
C LYS A 129 19.90 5.87 -4.25
N ALA A 130 18.66 6.05 -3.81
CA ALA A 130 17.62 6.67 -4.62
C ALA A 130 16.80 7.65 -3.77
N ARG A 131 16.09 8.55 -4.44
CA ARG A 131 15.09 9.42 -3.84
C ARG A 131 13.72 9.01 -4.35
N LEU A 132 12.83 8.64 -3.44
CA LEU A 132 11.43 8.36 -3.73
C LEU A 132 10.58 9.56 -3.37
N ARG A 133 9.77 10.02 -4.32
CA ARG A 133 8.77 11.07 -4.15
C ARG A 133 7.39 10.43 -4.23
N TYR A 134 6.57 10.65 -3.21
CA TYR A 134 5.21 10.11 -3.13
C TYR A 134 4.20 11.24 -3.01
N TYR A 135 3.12 11.18 -3.80
CA TYR A 135 1.99 12.07 -3.69
C TYR A 135 0.66 11.32 -3.78
N SER A 136 -0.24 11.57 -2.82
CA SER A 136 -1.62 11.12 -2.87
C SER A 136 -2.50 11.97 -1.96
N GLU A 137 -3.72 12.25 -2.39
CA GLU A 137 -4.75 12.88 -1.55
C GLU A 137 -5.04 12.05 -0.29
N ARG A 138 -4.85 10.73 -0.37
CA ARG A 138 -5.10 9.80 0.75
C ARG A 138 -4.03 9.84 1.85
N LYS A 139 -2.85 10.42 1.58
CA LYS A 139 -1.73 10.53 2.53
C LYS A 139 -1.37 9.21 3.25
N LEU A 140 -1.41 8.09 2.53
CA LEU A 140 -1.06 6.75 3.04
C LEU A 140 0.47 6.57 3.09
N CYS A 141 1.17 7.48 3.76
CA CYS A 141 2.63 7.54 3.76
C CYS A 141 3.25 6.31 4.44
N LYS A 142 2.65 5.83 5.52
CA LYS A 142 3.08 4.61 6.23
C LYS A 142 2.89 3.34 5.38
N LEU A 143 1.90 3.34 4.48
CA LEU A 143 1.71 2.24 3.53
C LEU A 143 2.89 2.12 2.57
N VAL A 144 3.45 3.25 2.12
CA VAL A 144 4.65 3.29 1.27
C VAL A 144 5.86 2.74 2.01
N GLU A 145 6.04 3.11 3.28
CA GLU A 145 7.11 2.56 4.12
C GLU A 145 6.98 1.03 4.25
N GLY A 146 5.77 0.53 4.52
CA GLY A 146 5.50 -0.91 4.57
C GLY A 146 5.78 -1.62 3.25
N LEU A 147 5.34 -1.05 2.12
CA LEU A 147 5.61 -1.59 0.79
C LEU A 147 7.11 -1.64 0.48
N LEU A 148 7.90 -0.65 0.91
CA LEU A 148 9.36 -0.70 0.75
C LEU A 148 9.96 -1.90 1.48
N ASP A 149 9.49 -2.20 2.69
CA ASP A 149 9.97 -3.36 3.44
C ASP A 149 9.47 -4.68 2.82
N GLY A 150 8.25 -4.73 2.30
CA GLY A 150 7.74 -5.88 1.55
C GLY A 150 8.54 -6.15 0.26
N VAL A 151 8.91 -5.10 -0.47
CA VAL A 151 9.80 -5.18 -1.64
C VAL A 151 11.19 -5.67 -1.22
N ALA A 152 11.75 -5.14 -0.13
CA ALA A 152 13.05 -5.55 0.38
C ALA A 152 13.08 -7.05 0.71
N ASP A 153 12.05 -7.52 1.43
CA ASP A 153 11.92 -8.92 1.83
C ASP A 153 11.81 -9.85 0.61
N TYR A 154 11.03 -9.48 -0.41
CA TYR A 154 10.85 -10.28 -1.62
C TYR A 154 12.13 -10.41 -2.46
N PHE A 155 12.86 -9.31 -2.66
CA PHE A 155 14.10 -9.32 -3.45
C PHE A 155 15.31 -9.83 -2.65
N GLY A 156 15.17 -10.05 -1.34
CA GLY A 156 16.28 -10.41 -0.46
C GLY A 156 17.38 -9.34 -0.38
N GLN A 157 17.04 -8.08 -0.70
CA GLN A 157 17.95 -6.95 -0.65
C GLN A 157 17.38 -5.88 0.28
N LYS A 158 18.16 -5.46 1.27
CA LYS A 158 17.67 -4.53 2.30
C LYS A 158 17.52 -3.13 1.71
N ILE A 159 16.39 -2.49 2.01
CA ILE A 159 16.12 -1.08 1.73
C ILE A 159 16.06 -0.35 3.06
N SER A 160 17.07 0.46 3.36
CA SER A 160 16.99 1.41 4.49
C SER A 160 16.47 2.74 3.98
N TYR A 161 15.59 3.40 4.72
CA TYR A 161 15.03 4.68 4.30
C TYR A 161 14.94 5.70 5.44
N SER A 162 14.94 6.98 5.05
CA SER A 162 14.63 8.09 5.95
C SER A 162 13.58 8.97 5.30
N HIS A 163 12.51 9.26 6.06
CA HIS A 163 11.38 10.07 5.59
C HIS A 163 11.68 11.55 5.89
N GLN A 164 12.13 12.28 4.87
CA GLN A 164 12.65 13.63 5.02
C GLN A 164 11.55 14.69 5.03
N GLN A 165 10.47 14.46 4.28
CA GLN A 165 9.30 15.34 4.19
C GLN A 165 8.06 14.49 4.13
N CYS A 166 7.00 14.84 4.86
CA CYS A 166 5.76 14.08 4.90
C CYS A 166 4.53 14.96 4.62
N MET A 167 3.60 14.47 3.80
CA MET A 167 2.34 15.15 3.49
C MET A 167 1.41 15.33 4.71
N ARG A 168 1.62 14.52 5.76
CA ARG A 168 0.91 14.63 7.02
C ARG A 168 1.44 15.78 7.89
N ASP A 169 2.68 16.20 7.66
CA ASP A 169 3.32 17.35 8.34
C ASP A 169 3.16 18.66 7.57
N GLY A 170 2.29 18.67 6.55
CA GLY A 170 1.99 19.86 5.73
C GLY A 170 2.88 20.02 4.49
N ALA A 171 3.80 19.09 4.21
CA ALA A 171 4.56 19.11 2.96
C ALA A 171 3.64 18.82 1.74
N ARG A 172 4.06 19.29 0.55
CA ARG A 172 3.30 19.07 -0.69
C ARG A 172 3.31 17.60 -1.13
N GLU A 173 4.41 16.90 -0.90
CA GLU A 173 4.63 15.50 -1.24
C GLU A 173 5.50 14.87 -0.15
N CYS A 174 5.55 13.54 -0.09
CA CYS A 174 6.53 12.84 0.72
C CYS A 174 7.85 12.70 -0.04
N ILE A 175 8.97 12.86 0.66
CA ILE A 175 10.30 12.59 0.14
C ILE A 175 11.00 11.58 1.05
N LEU A 176 11.35 10.42 0.51
CA LEU A 176 12.10 9.37 1.17
C LEU A 176 13.47 9.23 0.51
N HIS A 177 14.53 9.23 1.31
CA HIS A 177 15.87 8.85 0.84
C HIS A 177 16.09 7.38 1.12
N LEU A 178 16.34 6.62 0.06
CA LEU A 178 16.53 5.17 0.08
C LEU A 178 18.00 4.81 -0.04
N GLN A 179 18.40 3.75 0.65
CA GLN A 179 19.72 3.12 0.60
C GLN A 179 19.54 1.61 0.44
N PHE A 180 20.15 1.04 -0.59
CA PHE A 180 20.12 -0.39 -0.89
C PHE A 180 21.40 -1.06 -0.38
N SER A 181 21.29 -2.23 0.24
CA SER A 181 22.43 -3.03 0.75
C SER A 181 22.18 -4.52 0.69
#